data_AF-A0A536HFT8-F1
#
_entry.id   AF-A0A536HFT8-F1
#
_cell.length_a   1.000
_cell.length_b   1.000
_cell.length_c   1.000
_cell.angle_alpha   90.00
_cell.angle_beta   90.00
_cell.angle_gamma   90.00
#
_symmetry.space_group_name_H-M   'P 1'
#
loop_
_entity.id
_entity.type
_entity.pdbx_description
1 polymer ?
#
loop_
_entity_poly.entity_id
_entity_poly.type
_entity_poly.pdbx_seq_one_letter_code
_entity_poly.pdbx_strand_id
1 'polypeptide(L)'
;MSRARALVVAVVLVLFIAAGGMLIYANRGGGGKDVTISVTVTKGSVMTPSDLKAHQNDRVTFNVTSDTDGEVHLHGYDIHFDTK
;
A
#
# COMPACT_ATOMS: atom_id res chain seq x y z
N MET A 1 -2.14 35.71 -32.16
CA MET A 1 -2.56 35.91 -30.76
C MET A 1 -1.96 37.19 -30.22
N SER A 2 -2.67 37.96 -29.40
CA SER A 2 -2.05 39.10 -28.72
C SER A 2 -1.07 38.62 -27.64
N ARG A 3 -0.02 39.39 -27.36
CA ARG A 3 0.99 39.06 -26.33
C ARG A 3 0.35 38.78 -24.96
N ALA A 4 -0.70 39.53 -24.62
CA ALA A 4 -1.47 39.32 -23.40
C ALA A 4 -2.18 37.95 -23.37
N ARG A 5 -2.80 37.52 -24.47
CA ARG A 5 -3.43 36.20 -24.56
C ARG A 5 -2.40 35.07 -24.45
N ALA A 6 -1.23 35.23 -25.08
CA ALA A 6 -0.15 34.26 -24.98
C ALA A 6 0.38 34.12 -23.54
N LEU A 7 0.55 35.24 -22.81
CA LEU A 7 0.94 35.23 -21.40
C LEU A 7 -0.12 34.56 -20.51
N VAL A 8 -1.40 34.87 -20.71
CA VAL A 8 -2.49 34.24 -19.95
C VAL A 8 -2.49 32.72 -20.15
N VAL A 9 -2.36 32.25 -21.39
CA VAL A 9 -2.28 30.82 -21.68
C VAL A 9 -1.07 30.17 -21.02
N ALA A 10 0.10 30.82 -21.06
CA ALA A 10 1.30 30.30 -20.42
C ALA A 10 1.15 30.16 -18.90
N VAL A 11 0.57 31.16 -18.22
CA VAL A 11 0.34 31.12 -16.77
C VAL A 11 -0.65 30.01 -16.40
N VAL A 12 -1.77 29.89 -17.12
CA VAL A 12 -2.77 28.84 -16.87
C VAL A 12 -2.15 27.46 -17.05
N LEU A 13 -1.31 27.26 -18.09
CA LEU A 13 -0.63 26.00 -18.33
C LEU A 13 0.30 25.63 -17.18
N VAL A 14 1.10 26.58 -16.68
CA VAL A 14 1.99 26.34 -15.53
C VAL A 14 1.20 25.94 -14.28
N LEU A 15 0.09 26.63 -14.01
CA LEU A 15 -0.78 26.29 -12.87
C LEU A 15 -1.39 24.90 -13.00
N PHE A 16 -1.83 24.51 -14.21
CA PHE A 16 -2.37 23.18 -14.46
C PHE A 16 -1.32 22.08 -14.28
N ILE A 17 -0.10 22.29 -14.79
CA ILE A 17 1.00 21.34 -14.61
C ILE A 17 1.39 21.21 -13.13
N ALA A 18 1.48 22.33 -12.40
CA ALA A 18 1.81 22.33 -10.98
C ALA A 18 0.73 21.60 -10.15
N ALA A 19 -0.55 21.90 -10.39
CA ALA A 19 -1.66 21.23 -9.72
C ALA A 19 -1.71 19.73 -10.06
N GLY A 20 -1.56 19.37 -11.34
CA GLY A 20 -1.53 17.98 -11.78
C GLY A 20 -0.36 17.21 -11.18
N GLY A 21 0.83 17.81 -11.15
CA GLY A 21 2.02 17.24 -10.51
C GLY A 21 1.83 17.03 -9.01
N MET A 22 1.23 18.00 -8.31
CA MET A 22 0.91 17.89 -6.89
C MET A 22 -0.05 16.73 -6.62
N LEU A 23 -1.12 16.60 -7.43
CA LEU A 23 -2.09 15.51 -7.29
C LEU A 23 -1.45 14.14 -7.52
N ILE A 24 -0.63 13.99 -8.57
CA ILE A 24 0.09 12.74 -8.84
C ILE A 24 1.02 12.39 -7.68
N TYR A 25 1.77 13.37 -7.17
CA TYR A 25 2.71 13.17 -6.06
C TYR A 25 1.98 12.75 -4.78
N ALA A 26 0.92 13.47 -4.41
CA ALA A 26 0.11 13.18 -3.22
C ALA A 26 -0.57 11.80 -3.28
N ASN A 27 -0.85 11.31 -4.49
CA ASN A 27 -1.55 10.04 -4.71
C ASN A 27 -0.60 8.88 -5.06
N ARG A 28 0.72 9.05 -4.93
CA ARG A 28 1.65 7.91 -4.98
C ARG A 28 1.40 7.03 -3.76
N GLY A 29 0.77 5.88 -3.99
CA GLY A 29 0.50 4.88 -2.95
C GLY A 29 1.77 4.47 -2.20
N GLY A 30 1.61 3.99 -0.96
CA GLY A 30 2.71 3.69 -0.05
C GLY A 30 3.45 2.35 -0.28
N GLY A 31 3.14 1.65 -1.37
CA GLY A 31 3.55 0.27 -1.65
C GLY A 31 4.94 0.07 -2.23
N GLY A 32 5.32 -1.19 -2.47
CA GLY A 32 6.62 -1.56 -3.03
C GLY A 32 7.72 -1.71 -1.98
N LYS A 33 7.36 -1.86 -0.70
CA LYS A 33 8.30 -1.93 0.42
C LYS A 33 8.36 -3.33 1.00
N ASP A 34 9.49 -3.66 1.62
CA ASP A 34 9.56 -4.81 2.52
C ASP A 34 8.88 -4.44 3.85
N VAL A 35 7.79 -5.13 4.19
CA VAL A 35 7.01 -4.90 5.41
C VAL A 35 7.05 -6.18 6.25
N THR A 36 7.45 -6.06 7.52
CA THR A 36 7.35 -7.18 8.46
C THR A 36 6.20 -6.94 9.42
N ILE A 37 5.30 -7.91 9.54
CA ILE A 37 4.16 -7.90 10.45
C ILE A 37 4.33 -9.05 11.43
N SER A 38 4.54 -8.72 12.70
CA SER A 38 4.61 -9.70 13.77
C SER A 38 3.25 -9.83 14.45
N VAL A 39 2.75 -11.04 14.55
CA VAL A 39 1.48 -11.36 15.21
C VAL A 39 1.68 -12.42 16.27
N THR A 40 0.99 -12.27 17.39
CA THR A 40 0.94 -13.27 18.47
C THR A 40 -0.47 -13.80 18.59
N VAL A 41 -0.62 -15.11 18.53
CA VAL A 41 -1.87 -15.82 18.80
C VAL A 41 -1.82 -16.37 20.21
N THR A 42 -2.80 -16.03 21.03
CA THR A 42 -2.94 -16.54 22.39
C THR A 42 -4.26 -17.28 22.57
N LYS A 43 -4.27 -18.25 23.50
CA LYS A 43 -5.45 -19.07 23.84
C LYS A 43 -6.06 -19.78 22.64
N GLY A 44 -5.25 -20.03 21.61
CA GLY A 44 -5.67 -20.65 20.34
C GLY A 44 -6.63 -19.83 19.47
N SER A 45 -7.08 -18.64 19.88
CA SER A 45 -8.10 -17.90 19.12
C SER A 45 -7.96 -16.37 19.12
N VAL A 46 -7.01 -15.80 19.87
CA VAL A 46 -6.86 -14.35 20.02
C VAL A 46 -5.56 -13.89 19.35
N MET A 47 -5.67 -13.22 18.19
CA MET A 47 -4.54 -12.66 17.47
C MET A 47 -4.31 -11.18 17.84
N THR A 48 -3.05 -10.80 18.09
CA THR A 48 -2.63 -9.41 18.34
C THR A 48 -1.41 -9.06 17.48
N PRO A 49 -1.41 -7.94 16.76
CA PRO A 49 -2.56 -7.06 16.52
C PRO A 49 -3.67 -7.76 15.70
N SER A 50 -4.92 -7.35 15.90
CA SER A 50 -6.07 -7.91 15.17
C SER A 50 -6.22 -7.31 13.77
N ASP A 51 -5.79 -6.06 13.59
CA ASP A 51 -5.84 -5.34 12.31
C ASP A 51 -4.44 -5.24 11.71
N LEU A 52 -4.25 -5.90 10.56
CA LEU A 52 -2.97 -5.91 9.84
C LEU A 52 -3.10 -4.99 8.61
N LYS A 53 -2.08 -4.15 8.36
CA LYS A 53 -2.07 -3.20 7.25
C LYS A 53 -0.87 -3.44 6.36
N ALA A 54 -1.10 -3.49 5.06
CA ALA A 54 -0.09 -3.47 4.01
C ALA A 54 -0.63 -2.68 2.81
N HIS A 55 0.25 -2.22 1.92
CA HIS A 55 -0.15 -1.61 0.67
C HIS A 55 0.02 -2.59 -0.49
N GLN A 56 -0.68 -2.32 -1.59
CA GLN A 56 -0.47 -3.05 -2.84
C GLN A 56 1.01 -2.99 -3.26
N ASN A 57 1.55 -4.13 -3.73
CA ASN A 57 2.94 -4.33 -4.14
C ASN A 57 3.98 -4.35 -3.00
N ASP A 58 3.57 -4.31 -1.72
CA ASP A 58 4.49 -4.61 -0.63
C ASP A 58 4.92 -6.08 -0.66
N ARG A 59 6.17 -6.33 -0.28
CA ARG A 59 6.64 -7.67 0.07
C ARG A 59 6.46 -7.85 1.57
N VAL A 60 5.44 -8.61 1.95
CA VAL A 60 5.07 -8.79 3.36
C VAL A 60 5.69 -10.06 3.92
N THR A 61 6.40 -9.94 5.04
CA THR A 61 6.89 -11.06 5.86
C THR A 61 6.07 -11.13 7.14
N PHE A 62 5.45 -12.29 7.40
CA PHE A 62 4.74 -12.52 8.66
C PHE A 62 5.60 -13.31 9.64
N ASN A 63 5.74 -12.78 10.85
CA ASN A 63 6.30 -13.51 11.98
C ASN A 63 5.13 -13.89 12.90
N VAL A 64 4.84 -15.18 13.00
CA VAL A 64 3.72 -15.69 13.80
C VAL A 64 4.27 -16.41 15.03
N THR A 65 3.84 -15.97 16.21
CA THR A 65 4.10 -16.64 17.48
C THR A 65 2.79 -17.16 18.04
N SER A 66 2.75 -18.39 18.56
CA SER A 66 1.58 -18.94 19.24
C SER A 66 1.95 -19.55 20.59
N ASP A 67 1.04 -19.46 21.56
CA ASP A 67 1.15 -20.11 22.88
C ASP A 67 0.63 -21.56 22.90
N THR A 68 0.13 -22.04 21.76
CA THR A 68 -0.35 -23.41 21.56
C THR A 68 0.18 -23.97 20.23
N ASP A 69 0.29 -25.29 20.14
CA ASP A 69 0.55 -25.95 18.86
C ASP A 69 -0.63 -25.77 17.90
N GLY A 70 -0.35 -25.69 16.59
CA GLY A 70 -1.39 -25.52 15.58
C GLY A 70 -0.83 -25.31 14.17
N GLU A 71 -1.71 -24.92 13.26
CA GLU A 71 -1.39 -24.63 11.86
C GLU A 71 -1.69 -23.17 11.52
N VAL A 72 -0.90 -22.58 10.62
CA VAL A 72 -1.13 -21.22 10.11
C VAL A 72 -1.73 -21.31 8.71
N HIS A 73 -2.94 -20.80 8.55
CA HIS A 73 -3.63 -20.71 7.25
C HIS A 73 -3.82 -19.23 6.88
N LEU A 74 -3.41 -18.83 5.68
CA LEU A 74 -3.62 -17.49 5.15
C LEU A 74 -4.81 -17.50 4.19
N HIS A 75 -5.91 -16.85 4.57
CA HIS A 75 -7.10 -16.70 3.74
C HIS A 75 -7.15 -15.28 3.15
N GLY A 76 -7.67 -15.13 1.93
CA GLY A 76 -8.03 -13.81 1.39
C GLY A 76 -7.07 -13.21 0.36
N TYR A 77 -6.13 -13.98 -0.17
CA TYR A 77 -5.53 -13.66 -1.45
C TYR A 77 -5.91 -14.78 -2.42
N ASP A 78 -6.76 -14.50 -3.41
CA ASP A 78 -6.94 -15.35 -4.62
C ASP A 78 -5.63 -15.31 -5.44
N ILE A 79 -4.54 -15.79 -4.84
CA ILE A 79 -3.24 -15.93 -5.48
C ILE A 79 -2.92 -17.41 -5.44
N HIS A 80 -3.28 -18.09 -6.53
CA HIS A 80 -2.92 -19.48 -6.74
C HIS A 80 -1.40 -19.60 -6.95
N PHE A 81 -0.77 -20.48 -6.19
CA PHE A 81 0.59 -20.93 -6.46
C PHE A 81 0.55 -22.41 -6.83
N ASP A 82 1.00 -22.75 -8.04
CA ASP A 82 1.22 -24.13 -8.44
C ASP A 82 2.41 -24.71 -7.68
N THR A 83 2.25 -25.93 -7.16
CA THR A 83 3.32 -26.70 -6.51
C THR A 83 3.66 -27.93 -7.35
N LYS A 84 4.95 -28.26 -7.47
CA LYS A 84 5.42 -29.55 -8.01
C LYS A 84 5.31 -30.66 -6.99
#